data_AF-A0A2M9P8I4-F1
#
_entry.id   AF-A0A2M9P8I4-F1
#
_cell.length_a   1.000
_cell.length_b   1.000
_cell.length_c   1.000
_cell.angle_alpha   90.00
_cell.angle_beta   90.00
_cell.angle_gamma   90.00
#
_symmetry.space_group_name_H-M   'P 1'
#
loop_
_entity.id
_entity.type
_entity.pdbx_description
1 polymer ?
#
loop_
_entity_poly.entity_id
_entity_poly.type
_entity_poly.pdbx_seq_one_letter_code
_entity_poly.pdbx_strand_id
1 'polypeptide(L)'
;MERIFDIPAEKPWSGVVRKGQTLRIVDTYGQQAIDTIFYAAADFGERYSNQDTVRLNGAAYVGQGTRIVSSEGRVMLTVTAASSGRHDTSAGCCSCESNTVRFGVETQYLHACRENFIVELARHDMGKRDTIEGFL
;
A
#
# COMPACT_ATOMS: atom_id res chain seq x y z
N MET A 1 5.50 -23.74 1.39
CA MET A 1 4.80 -23.80 0.10
C MET A 1 4.49 -22.37 -0.32
N GLU A 2 4.88 -21.99 -1.52
CA GLU A 2 4.54 -20.67 -2.08
C GLU A 2 3.02 -20.59 -2.30
N ARG A 3 2.43 -19.44 -1.95
CA ARG A 3 1.00 -19.14 -2.22
C ARG A 3 0.97 -18.00 -3.22
N ILE A 4 0.31 -18.23 -4.34
CA ILE A 4 0.19 -17.28 -5.45
C ILE A 4 -1.26 -16.81 -5.51
N PHE A 5 -1.46 -15.51 -5.68
CA PHE A 5 -2.76 -14.88 -5.83
C PHE A 5 -2.73 -14.01 -7.09
N ASP A 6 -3.56 -14.33 -8.06
CA ASP A 6 -3.77 -13.48 -9.25
C ASP A 6 -4.84 -12.45 -8.91
N ILE A 7 -4.45 -11.17 -8.92
CA ILE A 7 -5.34 -10.06 -8.57
C ILE A 7 -5.80 -9.38 -9.86
N PRO A 8 -7.10 -9.44 -10.21
CA PRO A 8 -7.59 -8.77 -11.41
C PRO A 8 -7.40 -7.25 -11.32
N ALA A 9 -7.36 -6.60 -12.48
CA ALA A 9 -7.36 -5.14 -12.56
C ALA A 9 -8.51 -4.56 -11.71
N GLU A 10 -8.23 -3.43 -11.05
CA GLU A 10 -9.19 -2.70 -10.21
C GLU A 10 -9.69 -3.49 -8.98
N LYS A 11 -9.10 -4.64 -8.64
CA LYS A 11 -9.48 -5.43 -7.46
C LYS A 11 -8.47 -5.33 -6.32
N PRO A 12 -8.93 -5.33 -5.06
CA PRO A 12 -8.05 -5.34 -3.92
C PRO A 12 -7.66 -6.76 -3.51
N TRP A 13 -6.64 -6.84 -2.67
CA TRP A 13 -6.29 -8.04 -1.93
C TRP A 13 -5.71 -7.66 -0.58
N SER A 14 -6.03 -8.44 0.45
CA SER A 14 -5.39 -8.34 1.76
C SER A 14 -4.97 -9.72 2.27
N GLY A 15 -3.91 -9.73 3.09
CA GLY A 15 -3.39 -10.97 3.67
C GLY A 15 -2.40 -10.69 4.79
N VAL A 16 -2.27 -11.66 5.70
CA VAL A 16 -1.33 -11.57 6.84
C VAL A 16 0.04 -12.12 6.43
N VAL A 17 1.06 -11.27 6.53
CA VAL A 17 2.47 -11.64 6.41
C VAL A 17 3.04 -11.84 7.81
N ARG A 18 3.43 -13.07 8.15
CA ARG A 18 4.05 -13.38 9.45
C ARG A 18 5.54 -13.09 9.42
N LYS A 19 6.13 -12.86 10.60
CA LYS A 19 7.58 -12.68 10.77
C LYS A 19 8.34 -13.83 10.08
N GLY A 20 9.35 -13.47 9.28
CA GLY A 20 10.15 -14.41 8.50
C GLY A 20 9.54 -14.84 7.17
N GLN A 21 8.32 -14.40 6.83
CA GLN A 21 7.75 -14.58 5.50
C GLN A 21 8.16 -13.45 4.56
N THR A 22 8.17 -13.76 3.26
CA THR A 22 8.40 -12.80 2.19
C THR A 22 7.12 -12.62 1.40
N LEU A 23 6.72 -11.36 1.20
CA LEU A 23 5.71 -10.98 0.22
C LEU A 23 6.44 -10.54 -1.05
N ARG A 24 6.08 -11.12 -2.19
CA ARG A 24 6.56 -10.72 -3.50
C ARG A 24 5.37 -10.23 -4.31
N ILE A 25 5.49 -9.02 -4.85
CA ILE A 25 4.50 -8.43 -5.74
C ILE A 25 5.11 -8.42 -7.15
N VAL A 26 4.33 -8.89 -8.12
CA VAL A 26 4.77 -9.03 -9.51
C VAL A 26 3.77 -8.28 -10.39
N ASP A 27 4.25 -7.30 -11.13
CA ASP A 27 3.49 -6.73 -12.25
C ASP A 27 3.57 -7.70 -13.43
N THR A 28 2.46 -8.37 -13.72
CA THR A 28 2.39 -9.43 -14.73
C THR A 28 2.40 -8.90 -16.16
N TYR A 29 2.04 -7.63 -16.38
CA TYR A 29 1.88 -7.04 -17.72
C TYR A 29 2.74 -5.78 -17.95
N GLY A 30 3.45 -5.29 -16.92
CA GLY A 30 4.57 -4.34 -17.05
C GLY A 30 4.23 -2.85 -17.03
N GLN A 31 2.99 -2.48 -16.68
CA GLN A 31 2.54 -1.08 -16.57
C GLN A 31 1.51 -0.85 -15.45
N GLN A 32 1.37 -1.81 -14.53
CA GLN A 32 0.40 -1.69 -13.44
C GLN A 32 1.04 -0.99 -12.24
N ALA A 33 0.53 0.19 -11.90
CA ALA A 33 0.79 0.81 -10.61
C ALA A 33 -0.14 0.21 -9.55
N ILE A 34 0.37 -0.04 -8.36
CA ILE A 34 -0.39 -0.59 -7.23
C ILE A 34 -0.21 0.29 -6.02
N ASP A 35 -1.24 0.51 -5.22
CA ASP A 35 -1.08 1.13 -3.91
C ASP A 35 -0.95 0.02 -2.85
N THR A 36 -0.01 0.18 -1.92
CA THR A 36 0.18 -0.76 -0.81
C THR A 36 0.21 -0.06 0.55
N ILE A 37 -0.46 -0.66 1.53
CA ILE A 37 -0.52 -0.20 2.93
C ILE A 37 -0.30 -1.39 3.87
N PHE A 38 0.29 -1.13 5.04
CA PHE A 38 0.60 -2.16 6.03
C PHE A 38 0.10 -1.78 7.42
N TYR A 39 -0.35 -2.77 8.16
CA TYR A 39 -0.79 -2.66 9.55
C TYR A 39 -0.16 -3.79 10.37
N ALA A 40 0.09 -3.57 11.65
CA ALA A 40 0.55 -4.64 12.53
C ALA A 40 -0.60 -5.64 12.74
N ALA A 41 -0.36 -6.91 12.44
CA ALA A 41 -1.43 -7.93 12.46
C ALA A 41 -2.02 -8.19 13.86
N ALA A 42 -1.31 -7.79 14.93
CA ALA A 42 -1.77 -7.91 16.31
C ALA A 42 -2.49 -6.65 16.81
N ASP A 43 -2.31 -5.51 16.14
CA ASP A 43 -2.88 -4.22 16.51
C ASP A 43 -2.93 -3.30 15.28
N PHE A 44 -4.12 -3.12 14.71
CA PHE A 44 -4.29 -2.25 13.54
C PHE A 44 -4.20 -0.75 13.85
N GLY A 45 -4.06 -0.37 15.13
CA GLY A 45 -3.66 0.98 15.53
C GLY A 45 -2.22 1.31 15.12
N GLU A 46 -1.34 0.32 15.13
CA GLU A 46 0.02 0.44 14.58
C GLU A 46 -0.01 0.18 13.07
N ARG A 47 0.41 1.19 12.30
CA ARG A 47 0.30 1.17 10.84
C ARG A 47 1.51 1.79 10.18
N TYR A 48 1.69 1.52 8.90
CA TYR A 48 2.74 2.13 8.10
C TYR A 48 2.75 3.66 8.23
N SER A 49 3.95 4.23 8.34
CA SER A 49 4.19 5.67 8.34
C SER A 49 5.18 6.02 7.24
N ASN A 50 4.68 6.70 6.21
CA ASN A 50 5.51 7.19 5.12
C ASN A 50 6.52 8.24 5.62
N GLN A 51 6.10 9.13 6.52
CA GLN A 51 6.96 10.18 7.07
C GLN A 51 8.14 9.59 7.84
N ASP A 52 7.88 8.62 8.71
CA ASP A 52 8.94 7.97 9.49
C ASP A 52 9.84 7.12 8.60
N THR A 53 9.27 6.47 7.57
CA THR A 53 10.04 5.73 6.57
C THR A 53 10.98 6.65 5.78
N VAL A 54 10.49 7.79 5.28
CA VAL A 54 11.34 8.77 4.57
C VAL A 54 12.41 9.33 5.50
N ARG A 55 12.04 9.73 6.72
CA ARG A 55 12.98 10.29 7.70
C ARG A 55 14.09 9.31 8.08
N LEU A 56 13.74 8.05 8.35
CA LEU A 56 14.67 7.03 8.83
C LEU A 56 15.60 6.52 7.72
N ASN A 57 15.14 6.49 6.47
CA ASN A 57 15.94 6.03 5.34
C ASN A 57 16.65 7.17 4.60
N GLY A 58 16.24 8.44 4.81
CA GLY A 58 16.82 9.60 4.13
C GLY A 58 16.51 9.65 2.63
N ALA A 59 15.43 9.00 2.20
CA ALA A 59 15.07 8.86 0.78
C ALA A 59 13.55 9.00 0.59
N ALA A 60 13.16 9.71 -0.48
CA ALA A 60 11.77 9.89 -0.85
C ALA A 60 11.16 8.67 -1.57
N TYR A 61 12.01 7.75 -2.05
CA TYR A 61 11.60 6.56 -2.77
C TYR A 61 11.91 5.30 -1.99
N VAL A 62 11.00 4.34 -2.05
CA VAL A 62 11.18 2.98 -1.54
C VAL A 62 11.91 2.16 -2.60
N GLY A 63 12.91 1.38 -2.16
CA GLY A 63 13.71 0.51 -3.03
C GLY A 63 14.42 -0.56 -2.20
N GLN A 64 15.33 -1.31 -2.82
CA GLN A 64 16.08 -2.35 -2.11
C GLN A 64 16.82 -1.77 -0.90
N GLY A 65 16.65 -2.40 0.26
CA GLY A 65 17.24 -2.01 1.53
C GLY A 65 16.40 -1.02 2.35
N THR A 66 15.34 -0.44 1.78
CA THR A 66 14.45 0.45 2.52
C THR A 66 13.79 -0.30 3.68
N ARG A 67 13.86 0.28 4.88
CA ARG A 67 13.16 -0.18 6.07
C ARG A 67 11.81 0.51 6.14
N ILE A 68 10.73 -0.25 6.04
CA ILE A 68 9.35 0.23 6.15
C ILE A 68 9.01 0.36 7.64
N VAL A 69 8.66 1.56 8.08
CA VAL A 69 8.50 1.92 9.49
C VAL A 69 7.03 2.15 9.83
N SER A 70 6.63 1.75 11.03
CA SER A 70 5.29 2.01 11.56
C SER A 70 5.18 3.39 12.22
N SER A 71 3.95 3.81 12.52
CA SER A 71 3.61 4.99 13.31
C SER A 71 4.15 4.96 14.74
N GLU A 72 4.64 3.82 15.21
CA GLU A 72 5.32 3.66 16.50
C GLU A 72 6.84 3.55 16.37
N GLY A 73 7.39 3.84 15.18
CA GLY A 73 8.83 3.83 14.92
C GLY A 73 9.45 2.43 14.82
N ARG A 74 8.65 1.37 14.72
CA ARG A 74 9.15 -0.01 14.57
C ARG A 74 9.32 -0.36 13.10
N VAL A 75 10.34 -1.16 12.78
CA VAL A 75 10.50 -1.71 11.44
C VAL A 75 9.50 -2.83 11.24
N MET A 76 8.60 -2.67 10.27
CA MET A 76 7.57 -3.66 9.92
C MET A 76 8.08 -4.62 8.84
N LEU A 77 8.67 -4.06 7.78
CA LEU A 77 9.21 -4.81 6.65
C LEU A 77 10.56 -4.21 6.21
N THR A 78 11.36 -5.02 5.53
CA THR A 78 12.53 -4.55 4.79
C THR A 78 12.36 -4.97 3.33
N VAL A 79 12.51 -4.04 2.41
CA VAL A 79 12.48 -4.34 0.98
C VAL A 79 13.77 -5.08 0.62
N THR A 80 13.65 -6.35 0.24
CA THR A 80 14.80 -7.21 -0.04
C THR A 80 15.23 -7.17 -1.51
N ALA A 81 14.32 -6.83 -2.43
CA ALA A 81 14.59 -6.66 -3.85
C ALA A 81 13.54 -5.72 -4.47
N ALA A 82 13.93 -4.94 -5.46
CA ALA A 82 13.03 -4.10 -6.27
C ALA A 82 13.56 -4.03 -7.71
N SER A 83 12.81 -4.55 -8.67
CA SER A 83 13.20 -4.57 -10.10
C SER A 83 12.64 -3.40 -10.91
N SER A 84 11.54 -2.80 -10.46
CA SER A 84 10.85 -1.65 -11.08
C SER A 84 11.54 -0.30 -10.82
N GLY A 85 12.67 -0.29 -10.11
CA GLY A 85 13.44 0.92 -9.84
C GLY A 85 12.97 1.64 -8.58
N ARG A 86 12.20 2.72 -8.73
CA ARG A 86 11.80 3.62 -7.63
C ARG A 86 10.31 3.48 -7.34
N HIS A 87 9.96 3.28 -6.09
CA HIS A 87 8.59 3.28 -5.61
C HIS A 87 8.28 4.56 -4.85
N ASP A 88 7.19 5.24 -5.20
CA ASP A 88 6.83 6.51 -4.55
C ASP A 88 6.07 6.24 -3.25
N THR A 89 6.44 6.95 -2.18
CA THR A 89 5.70 6.91 -0.90
C THR A 89 5.16 8.27 -0.48
N SER A 90 5.29 9.27 -1.34
CA SER A 90 4.90 10.65 -1.03
C SER A 90 3.47 10.95 -1.46
N ALA A 91 2.98 10.26 -2.49
CA ALA A 91 1.63 10.42 -3.01
C ALA A 91 0.65 9.46 -2.34
N GLY A 92 -0.56 9.96 -2.11
CA GLY A 92 -1.68 9.14 -1.72
C GLY A 92 -2.32 8.42 -2.89
N CYS A 93 -3.01 7.34 -2.54
CA CYS A 93 -3.81 6.57 -3.48
C CYS A 93 -4.92 7.42 -4.12
N CYS A 94 -5.36 7.02 -5.31
CA CYS A 94 -6.51 7.66 -5.93
C CYS A 94 -7.80 7.41 -5.12
N SER A 95 -8.75 8.34 -5.24
CA SER A 95 -10.06 8.29 -4.60
C SER A 95 -11.12 8.84 -5.56
N CYS A 96 -12.38 8.47 -5.38
CA CYS A 96 -13.47 9.06 -6.16
C CYS A 96 -13.45 10.60 -6.10
N GLU A 97 -13.20 11.19 -4.93
CA GLU A 97 -13.14 12.66 -4.79
C GLU A 97 -11.95 13.27 -5.54
N SER A 98 -10.75 12.71 -5.39
CA SER A 98 -9.57 13.24 -6.09
C SER A 98 -9.67 13.06 -7.60
N ASN A 99 -10.29 11.97 -8.07
CA ASN A 99 -10.55 11.74 -9.48
C ASN A 99 -11.51 12.79 -10.04
N THR A 100 -12.60 13.14 -9.33
CA THR A 100 -13.52 14.19 -9.83
C THR A 100 -12.87 15.55 -9.99
N VAL A 101 -11.96 15.91 -9.07
CA VAL A 101 -11.19 17.16 -9.15
C VAL A 101 -10.20 17.12 -10.32
N ARG A 102 -9.54 15.99 -10.56
CA ARG A 102 -8.49 15.84 -11.58
C ARG A 102 -9.05 15.66 -12.99
N PHE A 103 -10.15 14.93 -13.13
CA PHE A 103 -10.62 14.38 -14.40
C PHE A 103 -12.08 14.68 -14.72
N GLY A 104 -12.85 15.32 -13.82
CA GLY A 104 -14.25 15.69 -14.06
C GLY A 104 -15.24 14.86 -13.25
N VAL A 105 -16.43 15.43 -13.02
CA VAL A 105 -17.49 14.86 -12.16
C VAL A 105 -17.99 13.49 -12.63
N GLU A 106 -17.89 13.21 -13.92
CA GLU A 106 -18.23 11.92 -14.53
C GLU A 106 -17.39 10.77 -13.97
N THR A 107 -16.21 11.05 -13.41
CA THR A 107 -15.33 10.04 -12.82
C THR A 107 -15.70 9.65 -11.39
N GLN A 108 -16.72 10.28 -10.79
CA GLN A 108 -17.13 10.04 -9.40
C GLN A 108 -17.41 8.57 -9.08
N TYR A 109 -17.95 7.83 -10.04
CA TYR A 109 -18.35 6.43 -9.86
C TYR A 109 -17.38 5.44 -10.50
N LEU A 110 -16.25 5.92 -11.01
CA LEU A 110 -15.19 5.06 -11.53
C LEU A 110 -14.37 4.48 -10.38
N HIS A 111 -13.63 3.42 -10.70
CA HIS A 111 -12.74 2.74 -9.77
C HIS A 111 -11.73 3.70 -9.12
N ALA A 112 -11.45 3.47 -7.84
CA ALA A 112 -10.34 4.08 -7.13
C ALA A 112 -9.78 3.17 -6.01
N CYS A 113 -8.48 3.33 -5.75
CA CYS A 113 -7.71 2.51 -4.82
C CYS A 113 -8.15 2.69 -3.36
N ARG A 114 -8.58 3.90 -2.97
CA ARG A 114 -9.15 4.15 -1.64
C ARG A 114 -10.38 3.30 -1.37
N GLU A 115 -11.29 3.18 -2.33
CA GLU A 115 -12.50 2.36 -2.23
C GLU A 115 -12.13 0.87 -2.10
N ASN A 116 -11.12 0.44 -2.84
CA ASN A 116 -10.54 -0.91 -2.74
C ASN A 116 -9.99 -1.20 -1.34
N PHE A 117 -9.27 -0.24 -0.73
CA PHE A 117 -8.80 -0.39 0.64
C PHE A 117 -9.94 -0.45 1.64
N ILE A 118 -10.98 0.37 1.49
CA ILE A 118 -12.14 0.35 2.38
C ILE A 118 -12.82 -1.03 2.38
N VAL A 119 -12.95 -1.67 1.21
CA VAL A 119 -13.53 -3.02 1.10
C VAL A 119 -12.73 -4.05 1.90
N GLU A 120 -11.40 -4.04 1.81
CA GLU A 120 -10.57 -5.00 2.55
C GLU A 120 -10.44 -4.66 4.04
N LEU A 121 -10.37 -3.37 4.38
CA LEU A 121 -10.35 -2.90 5.77
C LEU A 121 -11.65 -3.22 6.52
N ALA A 122 -12.80 -3.20 5.84
CA ALA A 122 -14.09 -3.55 6.44
C ALA A 122 -14.12 -4.99 6.98
N ARG A 123 -13.26 -5.89 6.48
CA ARG A 123 -13.11 -7.26 6.98
C ARG A 123 -12.49 -7.32 8.39
N HIS A 124 -11.97 -6.19 8.85
CA HIS A 124 -11.26 -6.00 10.11
C HIS A 124 -11.93 -4.94 11.00
N ASP A 125 -13.21 -4.64 10.78
CA ASP A 125 -13.97 -3.60 11.48
C ASP A 125 -13.37 -2.18 11.36
N MET A 126 -12.59 -1.95 10.29
CA MET A 126 -11.97 -0.67 9.96
C MET A 126 -12.73 0.00 8.81
N GLY A 127 -12.61 1.33 8.70
CA GLY A 127 -13.30 2.11 7.69
C GLY A 127 -12.44 3.20 7.04
N LYS A 128 -13.09 4.15 6.36
CA LYS A 128 -12.43 5.22 5.59
C LYS A 128 -11.42 6.03 6.41
N ARG A 129 -11.65 6.25 7.70
CA ARG A 129 -10.72 6.99 8.58
C ARG A 129 -9.40 6.26 8.82
N ASP A 130 -9.39 4.95 8.60
CA ASP A 130 -8.27 4.08 8.91
C ASP A 130 -7.35 3.86 7.70
N THR A 131 -7.78 4.30 6.50
CA THR A 131 -6.91 4.36 5.31
C THR A 131 -5.77 5.35 5.54
N ILE A 132 -4.58 4.96 5.12
CA ILE A 132 -3.34 5.75 5.23
C ILE A 132 -2.73 5.98 3.86
N GLU A 133 -1.72 6.85 3.81
CA GLU A 133 -0.82 7.00 2.68
C GLU A 133 -0.06 5.67 2.47
N GLY A 134 -0.05 5.19 1.24
CA GLY A 134 0.66 3.97 0.85
C GLY A 134 1.97 4.26 0.14
N PHE A 135 2.54 3.24 -0.48
CA PHE A 135 3.54 3.43 -1.54
C PHE A 135 3.19 2.61 -2.78
N LEU A 136 3.60 3.16 -3.94
CA LEU A 136 3.43 2.66 -5.30
C LEU A 136 4.73 2.14 -5.90
#